data_AF-A0A3M1YLV3-F1
#
_entry.id   AF-A0A3M1YLV3-F1
#
_cell.length_a   1.000
_cell.length_b   1.000
_cell.length_c   1.000
_cell.angle_alpha   90.00
_cell.angle_beta   90.00
_cell.angle_gamma   90.00
#
_symmetry.space_group_name_H-M   'P 1'
#
loop_
_entity.id
_entity.type
_entity.pdbx_description
1 polymer ?
#
loop_
_entity_poly.entity_id
_entity_poly.type
_entity_poly.pdbx_seq_one_letter_code
_entity_poly.pdbx_strand_id
1 'polypeptide(L)' 'MEDWRVAWIALSLTRHIGGKTLRALLDHFNNDPLAILNADSAGLQQVRGVGTSIARTIAQLDLQRV' A
#
# COMPACT_ATOMS: atom_id res chain seq x y z
N MET A 1 3.03 -13.69 12.92
CA MET A 1 1.68 -13.73 12.32
C MET A 1 0.89 -12.50 12.80
N GLU A 2 1.51 -11.33 12.75
CA GLU A 2 0.96 -10.08 13.31
C GLU A 2 1.03 -8.92 12.28
N ASP A 3 1.78 -9.15 11.21
CA ASP A 3 2.25 -8.18 10.22
C ASP A 3 1.15 -7.69 9.27
N TRP A 4 0.14 -8.52 9.02
CA TRP A 4 -1.01 -8.18 8.18
C TRP A 4 -1.79 -6.97 8.69
N ARG A 5 -2.13 -6.97 9.99
CA ARG A 5 -2.94 -5.91 10.60
C ARG A 5 -2.16 -4.61 10.62
N VAL A 6 -0.86 -4.68 10.93
CA VAL A 6 0.05 -3.53 10.91
C VAL A 6 0.15 -2.97 9.49
N ALA A 7 0.31 -3.82 8.48
CA ALA A 7 0.34 -3.40 7.08
C ALA A 7 -0.94 -2.67 6.64
N TRP A 8 -2.10 -3.22 7.00
CA TRP A 8 -3.39 -2.59 6.69
C TRP A 8 -3.55 -1.23 7.40
N ILE A 9 -3.16 -1.15 8.68
CA ILE A 9 -3.20 0.10 9.46
C ILE A 9 -2.24 1.13 8.84
N ALA A 10 -0.99 0.75 8.55
CA ALA A 10 0.00 1.64 7.96
C ALA A 10 -0.47 2.22 6.62
N LEU A 11 -1.00 1.37 5.71
CA LEU A 11 -1.58 1.81 4.44
C LEU A 11 -2.77 2.76 4.64
N SER A 12 -3.62 2.48 5.64
CA SER A 12 -4.79 3.31 5.96
C SER A 12 -4.44 4.67 6.57
N LEU A 13 -3.34 4.75 7.30
CA LEU A 13 -2.83 5.99 7.92
C LEU A 13 -1.93 6.79 6.98
N THR A 14 -1.52 6.21 5.85
CA THR A 14 -0.65 6.87 4.89
C THR A 14 -1.36 8.05 4.23
N ARG A 15 -0.78 9.25 4.40
CA ARG A 15 -1.27 10.45 3.75
C ARG A 15 -1.30 10.24 2.23
N HIS A 16 -2.37 10.71 1.57
CA HIS A 16 -2.65 10.54 0.14
C HIS A 16 -3.20 9.17 -0.28
N ILE A 17 -3.32 8.20 0.63
CA ILE A 17 -4.06 6.96 0.39
C ILE A 17 -5.46 7.10 1.02
N GLY A 18 -6.44 7.47 0.19
CA GLY A 18 -7.84 7.45 0.58
C GLY A 18 -8.46 6.06 0.41
N GLY A 19 -9.67 5.86 0.96
CA GLY A 19 -10.36 4.57 0.89
C GLY A 19 -10.56 4.02 -0.53
N LYS A 20 -10.72 4.89 -1.54
CA LYS A 20 -10.80 4.47 -2.96
C LYS A 20 -9.48 3.89 -3.47
N THR A 21 -8.36 4.54 -3.17
CA THR A 21 -7.03 4.07 -3.55
C THR A 21 -6.67 2.79 -2.82
N LEU A 22 -6.93 2.73 -1.52
CA LEU A 22 -6.71 1.53 -0.71
C LEU A 22 -7.53 0.35 -1.24
N ARG A 23 -8.80 0.56 -1.59
CA ARG A 23 -9.66 -0.48 -2.18
C ARG A 23 -9.11 -0.97 -3.52
N ALA A 24 -8.64 -0.07 -4.39
CA ALA A 24 -8.07 -0.44 -5.68
C ALA A 24 -6.75 -1.22 -5.53
N LEU A 25 -5.91 -0.84 -4.56
CA LEU A 25 -4.70 -1.60 -4.22
C LEU A 25 -5.06 -2.99 -3.71
N LEU A 26 -5.98 -3.11 -2.76
CA LEU A 26 -6.42 -4.40 -2.24
C LEU A 26 -7.00 -5.28 -3.35
N ASP A 27 -7.85 -4.73 -4.22
CA ASP A 27 -8.39 -5.48 -5.35
C ASP A 27 -7.29 -6.02 -6.29
N HIS A 28 -6.31 -5.18 -6.63
CA HIS A 28 -5.18 -5.57 -7.50
C HIS A 28 -4.27 -6.63 -6.86
N PHE A 29 -4.05 -6.54 -5.54
CA PHE A 29 -3.15 -7.41 -4.80
C PHE A 29 -3.88 -8.53 -4.04
N ASN A 30 -5.02 -9.01 -4.55
CA ASN A 30 -5.78 -10.14 -3.99
C ASN A 30 -6.17 -9.99 -2.51
N ASN A 31 -6.55 -8.77 -2.13
CA ASN A 31 -6.81 -8.31 -0.78
C ASN A 31 -5.63 -8.42 0.20
N ASP A 32 -4.38 -8.53 -0.27
CA ASP A 32 -3.19 -8.69 0.56
C ASP A 32 -2.39 -7.38 0.79
N PRO A 33 -2.48 -6.75 1.99
CA PRO A 33 -1.68 -5.59 2.40
C PRO A 33 -0.18 -5.83 2.39
N LEU A 34 0.29 -7.04 2.70
CA LEU A 34 1.72 -7.34 2.69
C LEU A 34 2.22 -7.42 1.26
N ALA A 35 1.44 -7.96 0.33
CA ALA A 35 1.78 -7.93 -1.09
C ALA A 35 1.90 -6.49 -1.61
N ILE A 36 1.05 -5.57 -1.15
CA ILE A 36 1.14 -4.15 -1.50
C ILE A 36 2.45 -3.52 -0.99
N LEU A 37 2.84 -3.81 0.24
CA LEU A 37 4.06 -3.24 0.83
C LEU A 37 5.35 -3.84 0.27
N ASN A 38 5.30 -5.08 -0.22
CA ASN A 38 6.43 -5.73 -0.88
C ASN A 38 6.49 -5.45 -2.39
N ALA A 39 5.48 -4.79 -2.97
CA ALA A 39 5.45 -4.47 -4.38
C ALA A 39 6.46 -3.36 -4.72
N ASP A 40 7.09 -3.47 -5.89
CA ASP A 40 7.94 -2.42 -6.40
C ASP A 40 7.12 -1.23 -6.94
N SER A 41 7.79 -0.10 -7.16
CA SER A 41 7.14 1.13 -7.61
C SER A 41 6.44 1.01 -8.96
N ALA A 42 6.93 0.17 -9.88
CA ALA A 42 6.28 -0.07 -11.17
C ALA A 42 5.03 -0.93 -11.03
N GLY A 43 5.07 -1.95 -10.16
CA GLY A 43 3.89 -2.76 -9.81
C GLY A 43 2.78 -1.93 -9.17
N LEU A 44 3.13 -1.07 -8.20
CA LEU A 44 2.17 -0.15 -7.58
C LEU A 44 1.52 0.82 -8.58
N GLN A 45 2.28 1.31 -9.56
CA GLN A 45 1.80 2.23 -10.58
C GLN A 45 0.84 1.60 -11.62
N GLN A 46 0.71 0.26 -11.64
CA GLN A 46 -0.33 -0.41 -12.43
C GLN A 46 -1.73 -0.21 -11.85
N VAL A 47 -1.83 0.17 -10.57
CA VAL A 47 -3.11 0.38 -9.91
C VAL A 47 -3.69 1.73 -10.30
N ARG A 48 -4.93 1.73 -10.80
CA ARG A 48 -5.63 2.96 -11.20
C ARG A 48 -5.70 3.94 -10.04
N GLY A 49 -5.16 5.14 -10.25
CA GLY A 49 -5.12 6.20 -9.22
C GLY A 49 -3.87 6.16 -8.33
N VAL A 50 -2.94 5.24 -8.57
CA VAL A 50 -1.62 5.20 -7.92
C VAL A 50 -0.58 5.75 -8.89
N GLY A 51 -0.27 7.04 -8.72
CA GLY A 51 0.84 7.67 -9.43
C GLY A 51 2.17 7.50 -8.69
N THR A 52 3.25 8.04 -9.27
CA THR A 52 4.61 7.98 -8.73
C THR A 52 4.72 8.47 -7.28
N SER A 53 3.94 9.49 -6.89
CA SER A 53 3.92 10.02 -5.52
C SER A 53 3.42 9.00 -4.49
N ILE A 54 2.30 8.32 -4.79
CA ILE A 54 1.73 7.30 -3.91
C ILE A 54 2.62 6.07 -3.88
N ALA A 55 3.10 5.61 -5.04
CA ALA A 55 3.99 4.46 -5.13
C ALA A 55 5.28 4.67 -4.31
N ARG A 56 5.89 5.85 -4.39
CA ARG A 56 7.05 6.21 -3.57
C ARG A 56 6.72 6.24 -2.08
N THR A 57 5.56 6.78 -1.70
CA THR A 57 5.15 6.83 -0.29
C THR A 57 4.98 5.43 0.28
N ILE A 58 4.34 4.52 -0.46
CA ILE A 58 4.17 3.12 -0.06
C ILE A 58 5.53 2.42 0.06
N ALA A 59 6.41 2.61 -0.92
CA ALA A 59 7.76 2.01 -0.92
C ALA A 59 8.67 2.53 0.22
N GLN A 60 8.33 3.67 0.83
CA GLN A 60 9.04 4.24 1.97
C GLN A 60 8.43 3.84 3.33
N LEU A 61 7.34 3.07 3.35
CA LEU A 61 6.76 2.57 4.59
C LEU A 61 7.69 1.53 5.21
N ASP A 62 8.33 1.92 6.31
CA ASP A 62 9.10 1.03 7.16
C ASP A 62 8.19 0.51 8.29
N LEU A 63 7.75 -0.75 8.16
CA LEU A 63 6.88 -1.38 9.15
C LEU A 63 7.55 -1.64 10.51
N GLN A 64 8.88 -1.47 10.62
CA GLN A 64 9.59 -1.63 11.89
C GLN A 64 9.61 -0.35 12.73
N ARG A 65 9.10 0.76 12.19
CA ARG A 65 9.05 2.07 12.86
C ARG A 65 7.64 2.55 13.23
N VAL A 66 6.61 1.72 13.06
CA VAL A 66 5.21 2.01 13.39
C VAL A 66 4.74 1.34 14.67
#